data_AF-A0A432ZQW1-F1
#
_entry.id   AF-A0A432ZQW1-F1
#
_cell.length_a   1.000
_cell.length_b   1.000
_cell.length_c   1.000
_cell.angle_alpha   90.00
_cell.angle_beta   90.00
_cell.angle_gamma   90.00
#
_symmetry.space_group_name_H-M   'P 1'
#
loop_
_entity.id
_entity.type
_entity.pdbx_description
1 polymer ?
#
loop_
_entity_poly.entity_id
_entity_poly.type
_entity_poly.pdbx_seq_one_letter_code
_entity_poly.pdbx_strand_id
1 'polypeptide(L)' 'MNNMQRKILLDIKLELEKENDPLLDKFDSLFSQGDAKVIFVWLNKQIRLEKLPYSAKNHMTDLYYAVR' A
#
# COMPACT_ATOMS: atom_id res chain seq x y z
N MET A 1 3.56 4.31 -12.50
CA MET A 1 2.30 4.40 -11.72
C MET A 1 1.33 5.38 -12.38
N ASN A 2 0.07 4.98 -12.61
CA ASN A 2 -0.99 5.88 -13.12
C ASN A 2 -1.67 6.69 -11.99
N ASN A 3 -2.51 7.67 -12.33
CA ASN A 3 -3.17 8.53 -11.34
C ASN A 3 -4.05 7.76 -10.35
N MET A 4 -4.74 6.71 -10.79
CA MET A 4 -5.60 5.90 -9.92
C MET A 4 -4.77 5.09 -8.91
N GLN A 5 -3.74 4.40 -9.37
CA GLN A 5 -2.78 3.67 -8.52
C GLN A 5 -2.14 4.61 -7.50
N ARG A 6 -1.71 5.81 -7.93
CA ARG A 6 -1.10 6.81 -7.05
C ARG A 6 -2.07 7.25 -5.97
N LYS A 7 -3.33 7.53 -6.31
CA LYS A 7 -4.35 7.92 -5.35
C LYS A 7 -4.55 6.83 -4.27
N ILE A 8 -4.78 5.59 -4.69
CA ILE A 8 -5.01 4.46 -3.76
C ILE A 8 -3.80 4.25 -2.84
N LEU A 9 -2.59 4.35 -3.38
CA LEU A 9 -1.37 4.21 -2.59
C LEU A 9 -1.17 5.37 -1.60
N LEU A 10 -1.59 6.60 -1.93
CA LEU A 10 -1.61 7.70 -0.98
C LEU A 10 -2.65 7.48 0.12
N ASP A 11 -3.83 6.94 -0.20
CA ASP A 11 -4.83 6.60 0.80
C ASP A 11 -4.28 5.54 1.78
N ILE A 12 -3.62 4.50 1.27
CA ILE A 12 -2.92 3.49 2.10
C ILE A 12 -1.84 4.14 2.97
N LYS A 13 -1.03 5.04 2.41
CA LYS A 13 0.00 5.76 3.16
C LYS A 13 -0.60 6.54 4.33
N LEU A 14 -1.69 7.26 4.11
CA LEU A 14 -2.37 8.02 5.16
C LEU A 14 -2.85 7.12 6.30
N GLU A 15 -3.36 5.92 6.00
CA GLU A 15 -3.76 4.98 7.05
C GLU A 15 -2.55 4.46 7.83
N LEU A 16 -1.43 4.16 7.17
CA LEU A 16 -0.18 3.77 7.86
C LEU A 16 0.39 4.91 8.73
N GLU A 17 0.31 6.16 8.27
CA GLU A 17 0.73 7.34 9.02
C GLU A 17 -0.12 7.57 10.27
N LYS A 18 -1.45 7.45 10.15
CA LYS A 18 -2.38 7.60 11.28
C LYS A 18 -2.12 6.58 12.39
N GLU A 19 -1.76 5.37 12.02
CA GLU A 19 -1.47 4.29 12.96
C GLU A 19 0.00 4.27 13.43
N ASN A 20 0.83 5.19 12.92
CA ASN A 20 2.29 5.19 13.14
C ASN A 20 2.91 3.81 12.87
N ASP A 21 2.48 3.19 11.77
CA ASP A 21 2.75 1.79 11.47
C ASP A 21 4.22 1.59 11.02
N PRO A 22 4.93 0.57 11.55
CA PRO A 22 6.34 0.31 11.22
C PRO A 22 6.59 -0.05 9.74
N LEU A 23 5.54 -0.33 8.97
CA LEU A 23 5.62 -0.57 7.53
C LEU A 23 5.81 0.72 6.73
N LEU A 24 5.57 1.90 7.31
CA LEU A 24 5.60 3.19 6.61
C LEU A 24 6.94 3.48 5.94
N ASP A 25 8.07 3.30 6.62
CA ASP A 25 9.42 3.54 6.06
C ASP A 25 9.66 2.70 4.79
N LYS A 26 9.27 1.42 4.87
CA LYS A 26 9.44 0.51 3.75
C LYS A 26 8.46 0.83 2.62
N PHE A 27 7.23 1.22 2.97
CA PHE A 27 6.23 1.67 2.01
C PHE A 27 6.73 2.89 1.23
N ASP A 28 7.23 3.92 1.92
CA ASP A 28 7.74 5.15 1.31
C ASP A 28 8.94 4.91 0.39
N SER A 29 9.85 4.03 0.82
CA SER A 29 10.95 3.57 -0.03
C SER A 29 10.43 2.95 -1.33
N LEU A 30 9.43 2.07 -1.27
CA LEU A 30 8.84 1.46 -2.47
C LEU A 30 8.01 2.45 -3.30
N PHE A 31 7.30 3.37 -2.64
CA PHE A 31 6.52 4.42 -3.30
C PHE A 31 7.40 5.33 -4.16
N SER A 32 8.59 5.69 -3.65
CA SER A 32 9.57 6.49 -4.39
C SER A 32 10.09 5.82 -5.67
N GLN A 33 10.07 4.48 -5.74
CA GLN A 33 10.47 3.71 -6.92
C GLN A 33 9.39 3.71 -8.02
N GLY A 34 8.15 4.09 -7.70
CA GLY A 34 7.10 4.35 -8.69
C GLY A 34 6.45 3.11 -9.34
N ASP A 35 6.72 1.91 -8.82
CA ASP A 35 6.12 0.65 -9.28
C ASP A 35 5.01 0.17 -8.33
N ALA A 36 3.76 0.43 -8.72
CA ALA A 36 2.58 0.05 -7.96
C ALA A 36 2.40 -1.48 -7.84
N LYS A 37 2.89 -2.26 -8.81
CA LYS A 37 2.78 -3.73 -8.78
C LYS A 37 3.72 -4.30 -7.72
N VAL A 38 4.93 -3.77 -7.62
CA VAL A 38 5.88 -4.15 -6.56
C VAL A 38 5.31 -3.80 -5.18
N ILE A 39 4.74 -2.61 -5.02
CA ILE A 39 4.11 -2.20 -3.76
C ILE A 39 2.93 -3.13 -3.40
N PHE A 40 2.06 -3.44 -4.37
CA PHE A 40 0.95 -4.37 -4.17
C PHE A 40 1.42 -5.75 -3.70
N VAL A 41 2.42 -6.34 -4.37
CA VAL A 41 2.96 -7.66 -3.99
C VAL A 41 3.52 -7.62 -2.57
N TRP A 42 4.24 -6.56 -2.21
CA TRP A 42 4.79 -6.40 -0.87
C TRP A 42 3.69 -6.22 0.20
N LEU A 43 2.69 -5.38 -0.04
CA LEU A 43 1.54 -5.19 0.87
C LEU A 43 0.75 -6.49 1.05
N ASN A 44 0.49 -7.22 -0.04
CA ASN A 44 -0.21 -8.50 0.01
C ASN A 44 0.55 -9.54 0.87
N LYS A 45 1.89 -9.49 0.88
CA LYS A 45 2.70 -10.28 1.81
C LYS A 45 2.47 -9.85 3.27
N GLN A 46 2.37 -8.55 3.55
CA GLN A 46 2.08 -8.06 4.92
C GLN A 46 0.69 -8.44 5.40
N ILE A 47 -0.31 -8.53 4.52
CA ILE A 47 -1.64 -9.07 4.86
C ILE A 47 -1.52 -10.52 5.36
N ARG A 48 -0.78 -11.37 4.63
CA ARG A 48 -0.57 -12.78 4.99
C ARG A 48 0.22 -12.96 6.29
N LEU A 49 1.06 -11.99 6.63
CA LEU A 49 1.79 -11.95 7.90
C LEU A 49 0.99 -11.30 9.02
N GLU A 50 -0.27 -10.91 8.77
CA GLU A 50 -1.14 -10.19 9.71
C GLU A 50 -0.54 -8.87 10.22
N LYS A 51 0.39 -8.28 9.45
CA LYS A 51 1.07 -7.03 9.79
C LYS A 51 0.41 -5.80 9.21
N LEU A 52 -0.37 -5.94 8.14
CA LEU A 52 -1.04 -4.80 7.53
C LEU A 52 -2.26 -4.40 8.40
N PRO A 53 -2.40 -3.11 8.78
CA PRO A 53 -3.57 -2.61 9.46
C PRO A 53 -4.88 -2.88 8.71
N TYR A 54 -5.98 -3.00 9.46
CA TYR A 54 -7.30 -3.25 8.88
C TYR A 54 -7.77 -2.07 8.01
N SER A 55 -7.48 -0.84 8.43
CA SER A 55 -7.73 0.40 7.68
C SER A 55 -7.10 0.34 6.28
N ALA A 56 -5.80 0.04 6.19
CA ALA A 56 -5.06 -0.09 4.94
C ALA A 56 -5.52 -1.29 4.09
N LYS A 57 -5.96 -2.39 4.71
CA LYS A 57 -6.51 -3.57 4.00
C LYS A 57 -7.72 -3.23 3.14
N ASN A 58 -8.55 -2.27 3.56
CA ASN A 58 -9.76 -1.90 2.80
C ASN A 58 -9.45 -1.37 1.39
N HIS A 59 -8.26 -0.81 1.18
CA HIS A 59 -7.81 -0.27 -0.10
C HIS A 59 -7.14 -1.33 -1.01
N MET A 60 -6.89 -2.54 -0.51
CA MET A 60 -6.12 -3.56 -1.24
C MET A 60 -6.88 -4.16 -2.41
N THR A 61 -8.20 -4.26 -2.31
CA THR A 61 -9.07 -4.70 -3.42
C THR A 61 -9.01 -3.71 -4.58
N ASP A 62 -9.12 -2.42 -4.29
CA ASP A 62 -9.04 -1.36 -5.30
C ASP A 62 -7.65 -1.33 -5.93
N LEU A 63 -6.61 -1.47 -5.10
CA LEU A 63 -5.22 -1.56 -5.58
C LEU A 63 -5.03 -2.75 -6.52
N TYR A 64 -5.59 -3.92 -6.19
CA TYR A 64 -5.52 -5.11 -7.05
C TYR A 64 -6.08 -4.86 -8.45
N TYR A 65 -7.26 -4.23 -8.55
CA TYR A 65 -7.85 -3.90 -9.84
C TYR A 65 -7.09 -2.78 -10.58
N ALA A 66 -6.49 -1.84 -9.85
CA ALA A 66 -5.74 -0.75 -10.46
C ALA A 66 -4.36 -1.16 -11.01
N VAL A 67 -3.75 -2.23 -10.48
CA VAL A 67 -2.43 -2.74 -10.94
C VAL A 67 -2.53 -3.89 -11.96
N ARG A 68 -3.72 -4.45 -12.14
CA ARG A 68 -4.01 -5.47 -13.16
C ARG A 68 -4.13 -4.84 -14.55
#